data_AF-A0A7C3I6C2-F1
#
_entry.id   AF-A0A7C3I6C2-F1
#
_cell.length_a   1.000
_cell.length_b   1.000
_cell.length_c   1.000
_cell.angle_alpha   90.00
_cell.angle_beta   90.00
_cell.angle_gamma   90.00
#
_symmetry.space_group_name_H-M   'P 1'
#
loop_
_entity.id
_entity.type
_entity.pdbx_description
1 polymer ?
#
loop_
_entity_poly.entity_id
_entity_poly.type
_entity_poly.pdbx_seq_one_letter_code
_entity_poly.pdbx_strand_id
1 'polypeptide(L)'
;MKTTLVLLAFLFISCLVSAQENKDKKTAPAGEKLPALVFEFTTHDFGTIPFNGDGTVEFKFTNTGKAPLVLSNCQSSCGCTVPEWPKDPIPPKGKGSIKVKYNTSRV
;
A
#
# COMPACT_ATOMS: atom_id res chain seq x y z
N MET A 1 54.04 38.00 -1.23
CA MET A 1 53.17 37.61 -0.09
C MET A 1 51.72 38.10 -0.19
N LYS A 2 51.28 38.76 -1.27
CA LYS A 2 49.88 39.27 -1.40
C LYS A 2 49.05 38.51 -2.45
N THR A 3 49.67 37.85 -3.41
CA THR A 3 49.01 37.10 -4.49
C THR A 3 48.76 35.63 -4.15
N THR A 4 49.55 35.04 -3.25
CA THR A 4 49.40 33.64 -2.82
C THR A 4 48.21 33.42 -1.88
N LEU A 5 47.73 34.48 -1.19
CA LEU A 5 46.59 34.40 -0.27
C LEU A 5 45.23 34.40 -0.97
N VAL A 6 45.15 34.92 -2.20
CA VAL A 6 43.90 35.00 -2.98
C VAL A 6 43.60 33.68 -3.70
N LEU A 7 44.65 32.91 -4.06
CA LEU A 7 44.52 31.59 -4.70
C LEU A 7 44.04 30.48 -3.74
N LEU A 8 44.30 30.59 -2.43
CA LEU A 8 43.76 29.67 -1.43
C LEU A 8 42.28 29.94 -1.09
N ALA A 9 41.78 31.16 -1.32
CA ALA A 9 40.38 31.51 -1.08
C ALA A 9 39.44 31.02 -2.19
N PHE A 10 39.95 30.80 -3.41
CA PHE A 10 39.17 30.28 -4.54
C PHE A 10 38.97 28.75 -4.52
N LEU A 11 39.79 28.01 -3.77
CA LEU A 11 39.71 26.54 -3.72
C LEU A 11 38.65 26.02 -2.73
N PHE A 12 38.07 26.88 -1.88
CA PHE A 12 37.09 26.49 -0.85
C PHE A 12 35.62 26.70 -1.28
N ILE A 13 35.36 27.42 -2.37
CA ILE A 13 33.99 27.77 -2.80
C ILE A 13 33.38 26.71 -3.73
N SER A 14 34.16 25.79 -4.30
CA SER A 14 33.64 24.78 -5.24
C SER A 14 32.99 23.56 -4.58
N CYS A 15 32.97 23.45 -3.24
CA CYS A 15 32.45 22.25 -2.55
C CYS A 15 31.09 22.44 -1.84
N LEU A 16 30.44 23.59 -1.97
CA LEU A 16 29.09 23.83 -1.40
C LEU A 16 27.94 23.65 -2.41
N VAL A 17 28.23 23.30 -3.66
CA VAL A 17 27.23 23.05 -4.73
C VAL A 17 27.12 21.55 -5.03
N SER A 18 26.97 20.71 -3.99
CA SER A 18 26.70 19.27 -4.20
C SER A 18 25.67 18.68 -3.23
N ALA A 19 24.85 19.52 -2.61
CA ALA A 19 23.78 19.06 -1.74
C ALA A 19 22.47 19.74 -2.14
N GLN A 20 21.83 19.25 -3.22
CA GLN A 20 20.38 19.06 -3.40
C GLN A 20 20.11 18.41 -4.78
N GLU A 21 20.43 17.12 -4.93
CA GLU A 21 19.65 16.28 -5.86
C GLU A 21 18.44 15.74 -5.08
N ASN A 22 17.34 16.50 -5.12
CA ASN A 22 16.05 16.02 -4.62
C ASN A 22 15.49 14.98 -5.60
N LYS A 23 15.81 13.70 -5.36
CA LYS A 23 15.24 12.55 -6.08
C LYS A 23 13.91 12.12 -5.46
N ASP A 24 12.90 12.99 -5.54
CA ASP A 24 11.51 12.61 -5.25
C ASP A 24 10.60 12.96 -6.44
N LYS A 25 10.70 12.15 -7.50
CA LYS A 25 9.57 11.87 -8.39
C LYS A 25 9.76 10.51 -9.04
N LYS A 26 9.28 9.48 -8.33
CA LYS A 26 8.97 8.17 -8.92
C LYS A 26 7.77 8.36 -9.87
N THR A 27 8.02 8.89 -11.06
CA THR A 27 7.13 8.68 -12.20
C THR A 27 7.40 7.25 -12.66
N ALA A 28 6.49 6.33 -12.35
CA ALA A 28 6.60 4.95 -12.83
C ALA A 28 6.74 4.94 -14.36
N PRO A 29 7.74 4.26 -14.94
CA PRO A 29 7.90 4.22 -16.39
C PRO A 29 6.67 3.55 -17.02
N ALA A 30 6.14 4.18 -18.07
CA ALA A 30 5.06 3.64 -18.87
C ALA A 30 5.53 2.32 -19.51
N GLY A 31 5.10 1.19 -18.93
CA GLY A 31 5.52 -0.15 -19.33
C GLY A 31 5.58 -1.17 -18.19
N GLU A 32 5.56 -0.74 -16.93
CA GLU A 32 5.63 -1.66 -15.80
C GLU A 32 4.35 -2.51 -15.67
N LYS A 33 4.54 -3.83 -15.53
CA LYS A 33 3.47 -4.75 -15.17
C LYS A 33 3.05 -4.43 -13.73
N LEU A 34 1.90 -3.78 -13.57
CA LEU A 34 1.37 -3.43 -12.26
C LEU A 34 0.36 -4.49 -11.77
N PRO A 35 0.29 -4.73 -10.45
CA PRO A 35 -0.81 -5.48 -9.86
C PRO A 35 -2.10 -4.65 -9.95
N ALA A 36 -3.24 -5.33 -10.08
CA ALA A 36 -4.56 -4.70 -10.04
C ALA A 36 -5.54 -5.67 -9.37
N LEU A 37 -6.44 -5.16 -8.54
CA LEU A 37 -7.38 -5.97 -7.77
C LEU A 37 -8.81 -5.59 -8.17
N VAL A 38 -9.68 -6.58 -8.34
CA VAL A 38 -11.12 -6.39 -8.53
C VAL A 38 -11.87 -7.32 -7.57
N PHE A 39 -12.77 -6.76 -6.76
CA PHE A 39 -13.66 -7.51 -5.89
C PHE A 39 -14.90 -8.02 -6.64
N GLU A 40 -15.44 -9.16 -6.21
CA GLU A 40 -16.75 -9.64 -6.69
C GLU A 40 -17.89 -8.74 -6.20
N PHE A 41 -17.80 -8.26 -4.96
CA PHE A 41 -18.67 -7.26 -4.37
C PHE A 41 -17.89 -6.47 -3.31
N THR A 42 -18.33 -5.24 -3.02
CA THR A 42 -17.68 -4.37 -2.03
C THR A 42 -18.58 -4.07 -0.83
N THR A 43 -19.84 -4.49 -0.88
CA THR A 43 -20.84 -4.24 0.15
C THR A 43 -21.53 -5.55 0.50
N HIS A 44 -21.68 -5.80 1.79
CA HIS A 44 -22.50 -6.89 2.31
C HIS A 44 -23.43 -6.32 3.37
N ASP A 45 -24.72 -6.61 3.24
CA ASP A 45 -25.74 -6.26 4.21
C ASP A 45 -26.14 -7.54 4.96
N PHE A 46 -25.88 -7.57 6.27
CA PHE A 46 -26.25 -8.69 7.13
C PHE A 46 -27.75 -8.68 7.48
N GLY A 47 -28.46 -7.59 7.21
CA GLY A 47 -29.85 -7.39 7.63
C GLY A 47 -29.98 -7.48 9.14
N THR A 48 -30.85 -8.37 9.61
CA THR A 48 -31.02 -8.65 11.05
C THR A 48 -30.20 -9.86 11.45
N ILE A 49 -29.23 -9.64 12.34
CA ILE A 49 -28.35 -10.67 12.90
C ILE A 49 -28.63 -10.81 14.39
N PRO A 50 -28.72 -12.02 14.94
CA PRO A 50 -28.93 -12.23 16.37
C PRO A 50 -27.73 -11.75 17.19
N PHE A 51 -27.98 -11.35 18.43
CA PHE A 51 -26.92 -11.07 19.40
C PHE A 51 -26.03 -12.30 19.59
N ASN A 52 -24.70 -12.11 19.57
CA ASN A 52 -23.70 -13.19 19.52
C ASN A 52 -23.83 -14.13 18.29
N GLY A 53 -24.51 -13.70 17.22
CA GLY A 53 -24.60 -14.43 15.96
C GLY A 53 -23.32 -14.40 15.13
N ASP A 54 -23.33 -15.12 14.01
CA ASP A 54 -22.24 -15.12 13.04
C ASP A 54 -22.33 -13.92 12.09
N GLY A 55 -21.41 -12.97 12.26
CA GLY A 55 -21.25 -11.78 11.40
C GLY A 55 -20.08 -11.92 10.43
N THR A 56 -19.81 -13.11 9.89
CA THR A 56 -18.68 -13.36 8.99
C THR A 56 -19.05 -13.19 7.53
N VAL A 57 -18.20 -12.51 6.77
CA VAL A 57 -18.31 -12.38 5.31
C VAL A 57 -16.93 -12.54 4.66
N GLU A 58 -16.89 -13.13 3.46
CA GLU A 58 -15.66 -13.23 2.66
C GLU A 58 -15.78 -12.38 1.39
N PHE A 59 -14.95 -11.34 1.30
CA PHE A 59 -14.81 -10.52 0.10
C PHE A 59 -13.80 -11.17 -0.84
N LYS A 60 -14.31 -11.86 -1.87
CA LYS A 60 -13.48 -12.48 -2.90
C LYS A 60 -13.01 -11.44 -3.90
N PHE A 61 -11.76 -11.59 -4.33
CA PHE A 61 -11.16 -10.72 -5.34
C PHE A 61 -10.29 -11.51 -6.31
N THR A 62 -10.03 -10.90 -7.47
CA THR A 62 -9.13 -11.40 -8.49
C THR A 62 -8.03 -10.40 -8.77
N ASN A 63 -6.78 -10.86 -8.90
CA ASN A 63 -5.69 -10.05 -9.42
C ASN A 63 -5.83 -9.94 -10.95
N THR A 64 -6.38 -8.85 -11.44
CA THR A 64 -6.53 -8.55 -12.87
C THR A 64 -5.28 -7.88 -13.47
N GLY A 65 -4.26 -7.64 -12.65
CA GLY A 65 -3.00 -7.04 -13.05
C GLY A 65 -2.08 -7.98 -13.82
N LYS A 66 -0.91 -7.44 -14.18
CA LYS A 66 0.14 -8.17 -14.92
C LYS A 66 1.33 -8.59 -14.04
N ALA A 67 1.30 -8.24 -12.75
CA ALA A 67 2.30 -8.62 -11.75
C ALA A 67 1.64 -9.23 -10.50
N PRO A 68 2.40 -9.96 -9.66
CA PRO A 68 1.90 -10.45 -8.38
C PRO A 68 1.37 -9.31 -7.50
N LEU A 69 0.22 -9.54 -6.89
CA LEU A 69 -0.45 -8.62 -5.98
C LEU A 69 -0.10 -8.99 -4.54
N VAL A 70 0.39 -8.02 -3.77
CA VAL A 70 0.66 -8.18 -2.35
C VAL A 70 -0.23 -7.20 -1.57
N LEU A 71 -0.94 -7.71 -0.57
CA LEU A 71 -1.78 -6.90 0.31
C LEU A 71 -0.98 -6.45 1.53
N SER A 72 -0.42 -5.24 1.47
CA SER A 72 0.46 -4.70 2.51
C SER A 72 -0.25 -4.40 3.83
N ASN A 73 -1.48 -3.88 3.75
CA ASN A 73 -2.27 -3.50 4.92
C ASN A 73 -3.77 -3.59 4.60
N CYS A 74 -4.52 -4.28 5.46
CA CYS A 74 -5.99 -4.26 5.44
C CYS A 74 -6.45 -3.81 6.83
N GLN A 75 -7.06 -2.63 6.90
CA GLN A 75 -7.47 -2.00 8.15
C GLN A 75 -8.97 -1.70 8.12
N SER A 76 -9.64 -1.98 9.23
CA SER A 76 -11.03 -1.60 9.47
C SER A 76 -11.12 -0.17 10.01
N SER A 77 -12.21 0.52 9.67
CA SER A 77 -12.51 1.87 10.20
C SER A 77 -13.08 1.83 11.62
N CYS A 78 -13.78 0.76 11.99
CA CYS A 78 -14.23 0.48 13.35
C CYS A 78 -13.44 -0.68 13.94
N GLY A 79 -13.17 -0.66 15.25
CA GLY A 79 -12.62 -1.82 15.97
C GLY A 79 -13.62 -2.99 16.13
N CYS A 80 -14.76 -2.92 15.46
CA CYS A 80 -15.83 -3.90 15.49
C CYS A 80 -15.70 -4.98 14.42
N THR A 81 -14.83 -4.76 13.42
CA THR A 81 -14.51 -5.72 12.36
C THR A 81 -13.03 -6.06 12.38
N VAL A 82 -12.73 -7.36 12.24
CA VAL A 82 -11.35 -7.86 12.14
C VAL A 82 -11.18 -8.51 10.76
N PRO A 83 -10.33 -7.92 9.88
CA PRO A 83 -10.02 -8.51 8.60
C PRO A 83 -8.91 -9.57 8.71
N GLU A 84 -9.09 -10.69 8.02
CA GLU A 84 -8.09 -11.72 7.75
C GLU A 84 -7.88 -11.79 6.24
N TRP A 85 -6.62 -11.76 5.79
CA TRP A 85 -6.27 -11.70 4.37
C TRP A 85 -4.99 -12.47 4.06
N PRO A 86 -4.80 -12.95 2.81
CA PRO A 86 -3.59 -13.65 2.41
C PRO A 86 -2.37 -12.74 2.52
N LYS A 87 -1.28 -13.28 3.09
CA LYS A 87 0.02 -12.60 3.20
C LYS A 87 0.94 -12.92 2.04
N ASP A 88 0.70 -14.04 1.38
CA ASP A 88 1.47 -14.46 0.22
C ASP A 88 1.07 -13.66 -1.03
N PRO A 89 2.00 -13.45 -1.97
CA PRO A 89 1.70 -12.80 -3.24
C PRO A 89 0.66 -13.58 -4.07
N ILE A 90 -0.39 -12.90 -4.53
CA ILE A 90 -1.39 -13.46 -5.44
C ILE A 90 -0.91 -13.29 -6.89
N PRO A 91 -0.68 -14.36 -7.67
CA PRO A 91 -0.19 -14.25 -9.04
C PRO A 91 -1.21 -13.54 -9.96
N PRO A 92 -0.80 -13.05 -11.14
CA PRO A 92 -1.72 -12.56 -12.16
C PRO A 92 -2.83 -13.58 -12.47
N LYS A 93 -4.08 -13.12 -12.56
CA LYS A 93 -5.31 -13.93 -12.67
C LYS A 93 -5.61 -14.82 -11.46
N GLY A 94 -4.76 -14.80 -10.43
CA GLY A 94 -4.99 -15.48 -9.17
C GLY A 94 -6.16 -14.86 -8.41
N LYS A 95 -6.78 -15.67 -7.56
CA LYS A 95 -7.90 -15.27 -6.70
C LYS A 95 -7.46 -15.26 -5.24
N GLY A 96 -8.07 -14.39 -4.46
CA GLY A 96 -7.92 -14.36 -3.01
C GLY A 96 -9.22 -13.94 -2.34
N SER A 97 -9.25 -13.99 -1.01
CA SER A 97 -10.36 -13.49 -0.22
C SER A 97 -9.87 -12.68 0.98
N ILE A 98 -10.66 -11.69 1.37
CA ILE A 98 -10.52 -11.00 2.66
C ILE A 98 -11.72 -11.42 3.49
N LYS A 99 -11.48 -12.21 4.54
CA LYS A 99 -12.51 -12.60 5.50
C LYS A 99 -12.64 -11.48 6.52
N VAL A 100 -13.86 -11.03 6.77
CA VAL A 100 -14.16 -10.01 7.76
C VAL A 100 -15.17 -10.58 8.73
N LYS A 101 -14.86 -10.52 10.02
CA LYS A 101 -15.80 -10.88 11.09
C LYS A 101 -16.26 -9.62 11.81
N TYR A 102 -17.56 -9.37 11.76
CA TYR A 102 -18.23 -8.35 12.57
C TYR A 102 -18.54 -8.91 13.96
N ASN A 103 -18.22 -8.11 14.99
CA ASN A 103 -18.50 -8.47 16.38
C ASN A 103 -19.94 -8.08 16.76
N THR A 104 -20.85 -9.05 16.65
CA THR A 104 -22.28 -8.94 16.96
C THR A 104 -22.61 -8.77 18.46
N SER A 105 -21.61 -8.82 19.34
CA SER A 105 -21.80 -8.59 20.79
C SER A 105 -21.62 -7.12 21.21
N ARG A 106 -21.20 -6.25 20.28
CA ARG A 106 -20.89 -4.83 20.55
C ARG A 106 -22.03 -3.87 20.19
N VAL A 107 -23.19 -4.40 19.80
CA VAL A 107 -24.40 -3.65 19.44
C VAL A 107 -25.63 -4.22 20.12
#